data_AF-A0A7E5WY39-F1
#
_entry.id   AF-A0A7E5WY39-F1
#
_cell.length_a   1.000
_cell.length_b   1.000
_cell.length_c   1.000
_cell.angle_alpha   90.00
_cell.angle_beta   90.00
_cell.angle_gamma   90.00
#
_symmetry.space_group_name_H-M   'P 1'
#
loop_
_entity.id
_entity.type
_entity.pdbx_description
1 polymer ?
#
loop_
_entity_poly.entity_id
_entity_poly.type
_entity_poly.pdbx_seq_one_letter_code
_entity_poly.pdbx_strand_id
1 'polypeptide(L)'
;KAEDYISLAFAANFQYQYAQFQNISQLSQYYFIKTVSREQRDAELEARKDERLTFYTAVADMLNSKGFNGEECVNRAICEAAQYPVEEEGLVGEILHILLTPDYGKTPFDDRDRELEDLMASYYDAATAGRQMFDCASIYPSCPEGQGLMEMFSILRDE
;
A
#
# COMPACT_ATOMS: atom_id res chain seq x y z
N LYS A 1 42.00 -17.70 12.18
CA LYS A 1 41.06 -18.39 11.27
C LYS A 1 40.33 -17.26 10.57
N ALA A 2 40.64 -16.99 9.30
CA ALA A 2 40.03 -15.88 8.58
C ALA A 2 38.60 -16.28 8.22
N GLU A 3 37.62 -15.46 8.61
CA GLU A 3 36.24 -15.63 8.18
C GLU A 3 36.13 -15.08 6.76
N ASP A 4 35.81 -15.95 5.80
CA ASP A 4 35.57 -15.56 4.41
C ASP A 4 34.20 -14.91 4.32
N TYR A 5 34.15 -13.58 4.24
CA TYR A 5 32.92 -12.86 3.93
C TYR A 5 32.69 -12.84 2.42
N ILE A 6 31.55 -13.38 1.99
CA ILE A 6 31.11 -13.30 0.59
C ILE A 6 30.41 -11.95 0.39
N SER A 7 31.00 -11.08 -0.42
CA SER A 7 30.38 -9.80 -0.80
C SER A 7 29.30 -10.06 -1.85
N LEU A 8 28.04 -9.81 -1.49
CA LEU A 8 26.90 -10.01 -2.37
C LEU A 8 26.37 -8.63 -2.79
N ALA A 9 26.51 -8.30 -4.08
CA ALA A 9 26.03 -7.04 -4.65
C ALA A 9 24.88 -7.33 -5.60
N PHE A 10 23.69 -6.82 -5.28
CA PHE A 10 22.51 -6.87 -6.14
C PHE A 10 22.30 -5.51 -6.80
N ALA A 11 22.31 -5.46 -8.12
CA ALA A 11 22.01 -4.27 -8.90
C ALA A 11 20.95 -4.60 -9.95
N ALA A 12 19.80 -3.95 -9.88
CA ALA A 12 18.74 -4.04 -10.86
C ALA A 12 18.53 -2.67 -11.53
N ASN A 13 18.72 -2.59 -12.84
CA ASN A 13 18.45 -1.39 -13.63
C ASN A 13 17.07 -1.53 -14.27
N PHE A 14 16.12 -0.71 -13.84
CA PHE A 14 14.80 -0.62 -14.47
C PHE A 14 14.83 0.51 -15.51
N GLN A 15 14.89 0.15 -16.79
CA GLN A 15 14.65 1.08 -17.90
C GLN A 15 13.32 0.74 -18.56
N TYR A 16 12.35 1.65 -18.45
CA TYR A 16 11.09 1.54 -19.16
C TYR A 16 11.16 2.37 -20.45
N GLN A 17 11.25 1.71 -21.61
CA GLN A 17 11.12 2.39 -22.90
C GLN A 17 9.64 2.41 -23.32
N TYR A 18 8.96 3.54 -23.14
CA TYR A 18 7.67 3.76 -23.78
C TYR A 18 7.89 3.93 -25.29
N ALA A 19 7.18 3.15 -26.10
CA ALA A 19 7.13 3.40 -27.53
C ALA A 19 6.42 4.75 -27.78
N GLN A 20 7.12 5.73 -28.33
CA GLN A 20 6.52 7.01 -28.68
C GLN A 20 5.49 6.83 -29.79
N PHE A 21 4.27 7.30 -29.55
CA PHE A 21 3.22 7.30 -30.55
C PHE A 21 3.65 8.10 -31.77
N GLN A 22 3.56 7.48 -32.94
CA GLN A 22 3.90 8.13 -34.21
C GLN A 22 2.66 8.76 -34.87
N ASN A 23 1.46 8.59 -34.29
CA ASN A 23 0.22 9.08 -34.90
C ASN A 23 -0.92 9.38 -33.90
N ILE A 24 -1.70 10.44 -34.16
CA ILE A 24 -2.87 10.84 -33.34
C ILE A 24 -3.96 9.75 -33.32
N SER A 25 -4.09 8.95 -34.39
CA SER A 25 -5.03 7.82 -34.42
C SER A 25 -4.71 6.72 -33.39
N GLN A 26 -3.48 6.67 -32.87
CA GLN A 26 -3.10 5.74 -31.81
C GLN A 26 -3.65 6.19 -30.45
N LEU A 27 -3.87 7.49 -30.27
CA LEU A 27 -4.55 8.03 -29.07
C LEU A 27 -6.03 7.64 -29.05
N SER A 28 -6.70 7.59 -30.21
CA SER A 28 -8.13 7.21 -30.26
C SER A 28 -8.38 5.72 -30.05
N GLN A 29 -7.36 4.85 -30.15
CA GLN A 29 -7.51 3.43 -29.81
C GLN A 29 -7.67 3.20 -28.30
N TYR A 30 -7.19 4.13 -27.47
CA TYR A 30 -7.12 3.88 -26.03
C TYR A 30 -8.42 4.25 -25.29
N TYR A 31 -9.23 5.19 -25.79
CA TYR A 31 -10.56 5.44 -25.23
C TYR A 31 -11.50 6.02 -26.27
N PHE A 32 -12.65 5.38 -26.54
CA PHE A 32 -13.98 5.98 -26.33
C PHE A 32 -15.11 4.99 -26.69
N ILE A 33 -15.94 4.63 -25.69
CA ILE A 33 -17.21 3.89 -25.78
C ILE A 33 -17.10 2.41 -26.20
N LYS A 34 -16.77 1.53 -25.24
CA LYS A 34 -17.22 0.13 -25.29
C LYS A 34 -18.66 0.06 -24.80
N THR A 35 -19.55 -0.62 -25.53
CA THR A 35 -20.82 -1.08 -24.96
C THR A 35 -20.49 -2.21 -23.98
N VAL A 36 -20.18 -1.85 -22.73
CA VAL A 36 -19.73 -2.80 -21.71
C VAL A 36 -20.90 -3.70 -21.32
N SER A 37 -20.74 -5.03 -21.45
CA SER A 37 -21.74 -5.98 -20.94
C SER A 37 -21.79 -5.88 -19.41
N ARG A 38 -22.92 -6.27 -18.78
CA ARG A 38 -23.02 -6.28 -17.31
C ARG A 38 -21.87 -7.08 -16.67
N GLU A 39 -21.53 -8.24 -17.23
CA GLU A 39 -20.35 -9.04 -16.82
C GLU A 39 -19.03 -8.28 -16.91
N GLN A 40 -18.80 -7.52 -17.98
CA GLN A 40 -17.56 -6.75 -18.11
C GLN A 40 -17.53 -5.57 -17.15
N ARG A 41 -18.68 -4.98 -16.82
CA ARG A 41 -18.78 -3.89 -15.85
C ARG A 41 -18.56 -4.39 -14.43
N ASP A 42 -19.07 -5.58 -14.12
CA ASP A 42 -18.85 -6.24 -12.83
C ASP A 42 -17.38 -6.71 -12.72
N ALA A 43 -16.77 -7.20 -13.82
CA ALA A 43 -15.35 -7.50 -13.88
C ALA A 43 -14.45 -6.26 -13.79
N GLU A 44 -14.89 -5.11 -14.34
CA GLU A 44 -14.20 -3.83 -14.22
C GLU A 44 -14.33 -3.26 -12.80
N LEU A 45 -15.49 -3.40 -12.16
CA LEU A 45 -15.69 -3.05 -10.75
C LEU A 45 -14.81 -3.90 -9.83
N GLU A 46 -14.75 -5.22 -10.08
CA GLU A 46 -13.83 -6.13 -9.41
C GLU A 46 -12.35 -5.78 -9.70
N ALA A 47 -12.02 -5.35 -10.92
CA ALA A 47 -10.69 -4.87 -11.27
C ALA A 47 -10.36 -3.47 -10.70
N ARG A 48 -11.38 -2.70 -10.30
CA ARG A 48 -11.29 -1.41 -9.60
C ARG A 48 -11.21 -1.57 -8.09
N LYS A 49 -11.10 -2.80 -7.56
CA LYS A 49 -10.73 -2.98 -6.15
C LYS A 49 -9.39 -2.29 -5.95
N ASP A 50 -9.41 -1.28 -5.08
CA ASP A 50 -8.23 -0.50 -4.77
C ASP A 50 -7.08 -1.44 -4.35
N GLU A 51 -5.93 -1.29 -5.00
CA GLU A 51 -4.78 -2.17 -4.77
C GLU A 51 -4.32 -2.11 -3.32
N ARG A 52 -4.52 -0.96 -2.63
CA ARG A 52 -4.22 -0.85 -1.19
C ARG A 52 -5.21 -1.63 -0.36
N LEU A 53 -6.50 -1.60 -0.70
CA LEU A 53 -7.47 -2.43 0.01
C LEU A 53 -7.11 -3.92 -0.10
N THR A 54 -6.72 -4.37 -1.29
CA THR A 54 -6.23 -5.74 -1.51
C THR A 54 -4.99 -6.04 -0.66
N PHE A 55 -4.03 -5.11 -0.63
CA PHE A 55 -2.83 -5.23 0.19
C PHE A 55 -3.15 -5.30 1.68
N TYR A 56 -4.00 -4.41 2.20
CA TYR A 56 -4.42 -4.39 3.60
C TYR A 56 -5.11 -5.69 4.00
N THR A 57 -6.04 -6.19 3.19
CA THR A 57 -6.72 -7.46 3.44
C THR A 57 -5.72 -8.62 3.47
N ALA A 58 -4.81 -8.69 2.50
CA ALA A 58 -3.81 -9.75 2.45
C ALA A 58 -2.87 -9.75 3.67
N VAL A 59 -2.44 -8.56 4.11
CA VAL A 59 -1.60 -8.42 5.31
C VAL A 59 -2.39 -8.77 6.57
N ALA A 60 -3.63 -8.29 6.69
CA ALA A 60 -4.49 -8.61 7.82
C ALA A 60 -4.72 -10.13 7.92
N ASP A 61 -5.03 -10.80 6.82
CA ASP A 61 -5.21 -12.26 6.78
C ASP A 61 -3.93 -13.02 7.15
N MET A 62 -2.77 -12.56 6.67
CA MET A 62 -1.48 -13.12 7.06
C MET A 62 -1.27 -13.00 8.58
N LEU A 63 -1.54 -11.85 9.17
CA LEU A 63 -1.37 -11.62 10.61
C LEU A 63 -2.39 -12.40 11.44
N ASN A 64 -3.64 -12.50 10.97
CA ASN A 64 -4.68 -13.34 11.55
C ASN A 64 -4.25 -14.81 11.57
N SER A 65 -3.62 -15.29 10.49
CA SER A 65 -3.11 -16.68 10.42
C SER A 65 -2.00 -16.96 11.44
N LYS A 66 -1.30 -15.92 11.91
CA LYS A 66 -0.28 -15.99 12.98
C LYS A 66 -0.87 -15.83 14.39
N GLY A 67 -2.18 -15.61 14.51
CA GLY A 67 -2.88 -15.44 15.79
C GLY A 67 -2.92 -14.00 16.31
N PHE A 68 -2.60 -13.01 15.48
CA PHE A 68 -2.70 -11.59 15.83
C PHE A 68 -4.04 -11.00 15.37
N ASN A 69 -4.40 -9.82 15.89
CA ASN A 69 -5.50 -9.04 15.32
C ASN A 69 -4.99 -8.28 14.07
N GLY A 70 -5.08 -8.94 12.91
CA GLY A 70 -4.51 -8.41 11.67
C GLY A 70 -5.10 -7.08 11.24
N GLU A 71 -6.39 -6.86 11.48
CA GLU A 71 -7.06 -5.60 11.16
C GLU A 71 -6.49 -4.44 11.99
N GLU A 72 -6.40 -4.59 13.31
CA GLU A 72 -5.79 -3.56 14.17
C GLU A 72 -4.30 -3.38 13.86
N CYS A 73 -3.58 -4.45 13.54
CA CYS A 73 -2.16 -4.34 13.20
C CYS A 73 -1.90 -3.57 11.89
N VAL A 74 -2.74 -3.74 10.87
CA VAL A 74 -2.63 -2.95 9.63
C VAL A 74 -2.94 -1.48 9.91
N ASN A 75 -4.00 -1.19 10.68
CA ASN A 75 -4.32 0.17 11.08
C ASN A 75 -3.21 0.81 11.91
N ARG A 76 -2.61 0.06 12.85
CA ARG A 76 -1.46 0.50 13.63
C ARG A 76 -0.27 0.85 12.73
N ALA A 77 0.05 -0.01 11.76
CA ALA A 77 1.14 0.25 10.82
C ALA A 77 0.90 1.52 9.97
N ILE A 78 -0.34 1.77 9.53
CA ILE A 78 -0.71 3.00 8.81
C ILE A 78 -0.57 4.24 9.72
N CYS A 79 -1.02 4.14 10.97
CA CYS A 79 -0.89 5.20 11.96
C CYS A 79 0.58 5.55 12.22
N GLU A 80 1.43 4.54 12.44
CA GLU A 80 2.87 4.70 12.66
C GLU A 80 3.58 5.26 11.42
N ALA A 81 3.24 4.76 10.21
CA ALA A 81 3.79 5.26 8.95
C ALA A 81 3.43 6.73 8.70
N ALA A 82 2.25 7.17 9.15
CA ALA A 82 1.82 8.56 9.04
C ALA A 82 2.50 9.48 10.07
N GLN A 83 3.01 8.94 11.19
CA GLN A 83 3.83 9.68 12.16
C GLN A 83 5.28 9.81 11.73
N TYR A 84 5.82 8.69 11.28
CA TYR A 84 7.21 8.53 10.91
C TYR A 84 7.28 7.98 9.48
N PRO A 85 7.15 8.85 8.46
CA PRO A 85 7.20 8.42 7.07
C PRO A 85 8.50 7.68 6.74
N VAL A 86 8.38 6.56 6.05
CA VAL A 86 9.50 5.68 5.68
C VAL A 86 10.12 6.01 4.31
N GLU A 87 9.74 7.14 3.69
CA GLU A 87 10.14 7.53 2.33
C GLU A 87 11.66 7.62 2.12
N GLU A 88 12.42 7.91 3.17
CA GLU A 88 13.87 8.09 3.10
C GLU A 88 14.66 6.76 3.09
N GLU A 89 14.00 5.62 3.27
CA GLU A 89 14.61 4.28 3.32
C GLU A 89 14.79 3.64 1.92
N GLY A 90 15.03 4.47 0.91
CA GLY A 90 15.20 4.06 -0.49
C GLY A 90 13.91 3.54 -1.14
N LEU A 91 14.05 2.70 -2.17
CA LEU A 91 12.91 2.23 -2.98
C LEU A 91 11.85 1.49 -2.15
N VAL A 92 12.27 0.68 -1.18
CA VAL A 92 11.34 -0.08 -0.32
C VAL A 92 10.55 0.88 0.57
N GLY A 93 11.23 1.89 1.12
CA GLY A 93 10.60 2.96 1.89
C GLY A 93 9.54 3.72 1.10
N GLU A 94 9.85 4.11 -0.14
CA GLU A 94 8.90 4.79 -1.03
C GLU A 94 7.67 3.92 -1.37
N ILE A 95 7.87 2.62 -1.65
CA ILE A 95 6.77 1.68 -1.90
C ILE A 95 5.89 1.57 -0.66
N LEU A 96 6.50 1.39 0.53
CA LEU A 96 5.75 1.31 1.78
C LEU A 96 5.00 2.59 2.09
N HIS A 97 5.60 3.76 1.82
CA HIS A 97 4.92 5.04 1.96
C HIS A 97 3.66 5.11 1.06
N ILE A 98 3.77 4.73 -0.21
CA ILE A 98 2.63 4.72 -1.14
C ILE A 98 1.54 3.76 -0.68
N LEU A 99 1.91 2.57 -0.21
CA LEU A 99 0.97 1.54 0.22
C LEU A 99 0.29 1.88 1.54
N LEU A 100 1.02 2.44 2.51
CA LEU A 100 0.52 2.76 3.85
C LEU A 100 -0.03 4.19 3.98
N THR A 101 -0.13 4.92 2.87
CA THR A 101 -0.79 6.23 2.81
C THR A 101 -2.12 6.08 2.03
N PRO A 102 -3.26 5.90 2.70
CA PRO A 102 -4.52 5.50 2.07
C PRO A 102 -5.10 6.53 1.07
N ASP A 103 -4.71 7.80 1.18
CA ASP A 103 -5.12 8.93 0.34
C ASP A 103 -4.03 9.33 -0.67
N TYR A 104 -2.93 8.58 -0.78
CA TYR A 104 -1.85 8.92 -1.69
C TYR A 104 -2.31 8.94 -3.15
N GLY A 105 -2.08 10.08 -3.81
CA GLY A 105 -2.46 10.31 -5.19
C GLY A 105 -3.94 10.65 -5.41
N LYS A 106 -4.78 10.65 -4.35
CA LYS A 106 -6.19 11.05 -4.47
C LYS A 106 -6.31 12.58 -4.56
N THR A 107 -7.10 13.05 -5.50
CA THR A 107 -7.42 14.47 -5.66
C THR A 107 -8.90 14.74 -5.36
N PRO A 108 -9.28 15.98 -4.98
CA PRO A 108 -10.68 16.35 -4.81
C PRO A 108 -11.55 16.21 -6.08
N PHE A 109 -10.93 15.97 -7.24
CA PHE A 109 -11.58 15.84 -8.53
C PHE A 109 -11.76 14.38 -8.98
N ASP A 110 -11.26 13.42 -8.21
CA ASP A 110 -11.40 12.00 -8.53
C ASP A 110 -12.84 11.53 -8.28
N ASP A 111 -13.29 10.56 -9.07
CA ASP A 111 -14.61 9.95 -8.90
C ASP A 111 -14.72 9.28 -7.52
N ARG A 112 -15.72 9.71 -6.74
CA ARG A 112 -15.92 9.20 -5.38
C ARG A 112 -16.76 7.93 -5.40
N ASP A 113 -16.12 6.80 -5.17
CA ASP A 113 -16.81 5.54 -4.88
C ASP A 113 -17.14 5.49 -3.38
N ARG A 114 -18.43 5.62 -3.04
CA ARG A 114 -18.89 5.64 -1.64
C ARG A 114 -18.67 4.30 -0.94
N GLU A 115 -18.81 3.19 -1.67
CA GLU A 115 -18.61 1.86 -1.10
C GLU A 115 -17.15 1.67 -0.73
N LEU A 116 -16.23 2.14 -1.59
CA LEU A 116 -14.81 2.14 -1.28
C LEU A 116 -14.46 3.10 -0.13
N GLU A 117 -15.06 4.29 -0.07
CA GLU A 117 -14.86 5.23 1.04
C GLU A 117 -15.25 4.60 2.38
N ASP A 118 -16.40 3.92 2.43
CA ASP A 118 -16.88 3.25 3.64
C ASP A 118 -15.94 2.09 4.04
N LEU A 119 -15.48 1.29 3.07
CA LEU A 119 -14.52 0.20 3.31
C LEU A 119 -13.13 0.69 3.75
N MET A 120 -12.70 1.86 3.28
CA MET A 120 -11.40 2.44 3.62
C MET A 120 -11.41 3.36 4.84
N ALA A 121 -12.59 3.63 5.41
CA ALA A 121 -12.78 4.62 6.48
C ALA A 121 -11.85 4.40 7.67
N SER A 122 -11.72 3.16 8.15
CA SER A 122 -10.83 2.83 9.29
C SER A 122 -9.37 3.15 9.00
N TYR A 123 -8.90 2.86 7.78
CA TYR A 123 -7.53 3.18 7.36
C TYR A 123 -7.29 4.69 7.25
N TYR A 124 -8.28 5.46 6.78
CA TYR A 124 -8.21 6.92 6.77
C TYR A 124 -8.14 7.51 8.17
N ASP A 125 -8.93 6.97 9.10
CA ASP A 125 -8.90 7.38 10.50
C ASP A 125 -7.54 7.06 11.14
N ALA A 126 -6.97 5.90 10.84
CA ALA A 126 -5.63 5.51 11.29
C ALA A 126 -4.54 6.49 10.80
N ALA A 127 -4.53 6.81 9.51
CA ALA A 127 -3.58 7.76 8.95
C ALA A 127 -3.77 9.16 9.55
N THR A 128 -5.02 9.57 9.79
CA THR A 128 -5.34 10.85 10.43
C THR A 128 -4.85 10.89 11.87
N ALA A 129 -5.03 9.80 12.63
CA ALA A 129 -4.53 9.69 13.98
C ALA A 129 -3.00 9.79 14.05
N GLY A 130 -2.33 9.13 13.10
CA GLY A 130 -0.89 9.23 12.92
C GLY A 130 -0.42 10.66 12.63
N ARG A 131 -1.01 11.35 11.65
CA ARG A 131 -0.68 12.75 11.32
C ARG A 131 -0.89 13.71 12.49
N GLN A 132 -1.84 13.41 13.38
CA GLN A 132 -2.12 14.19 14.58
C GLN A 132 -1.22 13.83 15.78
N MET A 133 -0.26 12.91 15.59
CA MET A 133 0.70 12.47 16.61
C MET A 133 0.02 11.86 17.86
N PHE A 134 -1.12 11.18 17.68
CA PHE A 134 -1.71 10.39 18.77
C PHE A 134 -0.92 9.11 19.03
N ASP A 135 -0.91 8.60 20.25
CA ASP A 135 -0.23 7.34 20.53
C ASP A 135 -0.92 6.14 19.84
N CYS A 136 -0.34 5.67 18.72
CA CYS A 136 -0.90 4.59 17.90
C CYS A 136 -1.02 3.27 18.68
N ALA A 137 -0.11 3.00 19.62
CA ALA A 137 -0.17 1.79 20.45
C ALA A 137 -1.37 1.83 21.41
N SER A 138 -1.76 3.02 21.86
CA SER A 138 -2.95 3.20 22.70
C SER A 138 -4.27 3.09 21.92
N ILE A 139 -4.27 3.50 20.64
CA ILE A 139 -5.45 3.45 19.76
C ILE A 139 -5.72 2.03 19.27
N TYR A 140 -4.67 1.24 19.02
CA TYR A 140 -4.75 -0.12 18.50
C TYR A 140 -4.16 -1.14 19.49
N PRO A 141 -4.78 -1.33 20.67
CA PRO A 141 -4.24 -2.15 21.75
C PRO A 141 -4.24 -3.66 21.45
N SER A 142 -5.03 -4.13 20.47
CA SER A 142 -5.05 -5.54 20.07
C SER A 142 -3.88 -5.90 19.15
N CYS A 143 -3.04 -4.92 18.78
CA CYS A 143 -1.76 -5.15 18.13
C CYS A 143 -0.62 -4.57 18.97
N PRO A 144 -0.07 -5.32 19.95
CA PRO A 144 1.06 -4.87 20.76
C PRO A 144 2.38 -4.88 19.98
N GLU A 145 3.41 -4.24 20.54
CA GLU A 145 4.76 -4.23 19.96
C GLU A 145 5.27 -5.66 19.71
N GLY A 146 5.98 -5.85 18.60
CA GLY A 146 6.47 -7.12 18.07
C GLY A 146 5.48 -7.86 17.16
N GLN A 147 4.28 -7.34 16.92
CA GLN A 147 3.23 -7.97 16.09
C GLN A 147 2.84 -7.12 14.87
N GLY A 148 3.43 -5.93 14.73
CA GLY A 148 3.14 -5.00 13.65
C GLY A 148 3.82 -5.38 12.33
N LEU A 149 3.22 -4.92 11.23
CA LEU A 149 3.80 -5.08 9.88
C LEU A 149 5.19 -4.44 9.77
N MET A 150 5.37 -3.25 10.34
CA MET A 150 6.63 -2.51 10.25
C MET A 150 7.76 -3.21 11.00
N GLU A 151 7.45 -3.88 12.09
CA GLU A 151 8.41 -4.63 12.89
C GLU A 151 8.88 -5.90 12.17
N MET A 152 8.05 -6.48 11.28
CA MET A 152 8.49 -7.60 10.44
C MET A 152 9.56 -7.20 9.42
N PHE A 153 9.55 -5.95 8.94
CA PHE A 153 10.54 -5.46 7.98
C PHE A 153 11.77 -4.85 8.67
N SER A 154 11.63 -4.30 9.88
CA SER A 154 12.77 -3.77 10.65
C SER A 154 13.71 -4.87 11.14
N ILE A 155 13.23 -6.10 11.36
CA ILE A 155 14.06 -7.28 11.69
C ILE A 155 15.06 -7.62 10.56
N LEU A 156 14.81 -7.20 9.32
CA LEU A 156 15.77 -7.36 8.22
C LEU A 156 16.91 -6.32 8.24
N ARG A 157 16.88 -5.35 9.17
CA ARG A 157 17.88 -4.27 9.27
C ARG A 157 18.91 -4.49 10.39
N ASP A 158 18.82 -5.60 11.13
CA ASP A 158 19.82 -6.01 12.12
C ASP A 158 20.86 -6.97 11.50
N GLU A 159 21.44 -6.60 10.36
CA GLU A 159 22.73 -7.12 9.85
C GLU A 159 23.58 -6.02 9.21
#